data_AF-A0A537SJZ0-F1
#
_entry.id   AF-A0A537SJZ0-F1
#
_cell.length_a   1.000
_cell.length_b   1.000
_cell.length_c   1.000
_cell.angle_alpha   90.00
_cell.angle_beta   90.00
_cell.angle_gamma   90.00
#
_symmetry.space_group_name_H-M   'P 1'
#
loop_
_entity.id
_entity.type
_entity.pdbx_description
1 polymer ?
#
loop_
_entity_poly.entity_id
_entity_poly.type
_entity_poly.pdbx_seq_one_letter_code
_entity_poly.pdbx_strand_id
1 'polypeptide(L)'
;MLRPSIKRRIVGIATGMIILAVITSVMSMALASRVGHLLDELTNRYIPAYGDLARVDIRSLERALMLRRMIIAKMQTPPDEASAAAHLKSFEEKGPEVGREAEAARKLINAIIDDPSTPSDNVALTRIDERIDTAVNDLRHRLNEEIGELLRQLEVRNFTEVLHGLARVDALRDEFNQKMEVIRVDMLGQVHVSASTVVRNQQRAIWISAIVTATAAAIGLVFAMLVGSGITGPVYRLLEGTREVEAGHFDKSIPVTTRDEIGQLSVAFNRMIERLRNNERIRDIFGRYIDPRVAQDLLDQPGVVATQGQRRVMTV
;
A
#
# COMPACT_ATOMS: atom_id res chain seq x y z
N MET A 1 30.27 -35.17 -6.47
CA MET A 1 28.98 -34.47 -6.63
C MET A 1 28.17 -34.61 -5.34
N LEU A 2 28.06 -33.54 -4.54
CA LEU A 2 27.29 -33.52 -3.30
C LEU A 2 25.80 -33.65 -3.61
N ARG A 3 25.16 -34.74 -3.18
CA ARG A 3 23.72 -34.97 -3.38
C ARG A 3 22.93 -34.02 -2.45
N PRO A 4 21.97 -33.22 -2.96
CA PRO A 4 21.28 -32.25 -2.12
C PRO A 4 20.35 -32.95 -1.13
N SER A 5 20.56 -32.67 0.16
CA SER A 5 19.71 -33.08 1.27
C SER A 5 18.27 -32.54 1.12
N ILE A 6 17.26 -33.34 1.48
CA ILE A 6 15.84 -32.93 1.58
C ILE A 6 15.72 -31.70 2.46
N LYS A 7 16.43 -31.68 3.61
CA LYS A 7 16.43 -30.53 4.52
C LYS A 7 16.85 -29.26 3.79
N ARG A 8 17.91 -29.32 2.97
CA ARG A 8 18.36 -28.16 2.18
C ARG A 8 17.33 -27.73 1.14
N ARG A 9 16.60 -28.66 0.51
CA ARG A 9 15.51 -28.31 -0.42
C ARG A 9 14.35 -27.62 0.28
N ILE A 10 13.85 -28.19 1.38
CA ILE A 10 12.73 -27.61 2.14
C ILE A 10 13.11 -26.22 2.66
N VAL A 11 14.28 -26.10 3.30
CA VAL A 11 14.76 -24.82 3.84
C VAL A 11 14.99 -23.82 2.71
N GLY A 12 15.59 -24.23 1.59
CA GLY A 12 15.80 -23.34 0.44
C GLY A 12 14.49 -22.79 -0.14
N ILE A 13 13.46 -23.62 -0.25
CA ILE A 13 12.13 -23.21 -0.71
C ILE A 13 11.47 -22.27 0.30
N ALA A 14 11.49 -22.62 1.58
CA ALA A 14 10.90 -21.79 2.64
C ALA A 14 11.58 -20.41 2.69
N THR A 15 12.90 -20.37 2.66
CA THR A 15 13.67 -19.12 2.60
C THR A 15 13.34 -18.32 1.33
N GLY A 16 13.27 -18.98 0.17
CA GLY A 16 12.89 -18.33 -1.09
C GLY A 16 11.49 -17.71 -1.04
N MET A 17 10.52 -18.43 -0.47
CA MET A 17 9.14 -17.95 -0.29
C MET A 17 9.08 -16.75 0.67
N ILE A 18 9.84 -16.78 1.77
CA ILE A 18 9.92 -15.66 2.71
C ILE A 18 10.55 -14.44 2.03
N ILE A 19 11.65 -14.62 1.30
CA ILE A 19 12.30 -13.53 0.55
C ILE A 19 11.33 -12.93 -0.46
N LEU A 20 10.63 -13.78 -1.22
CA LEU A 20 9.64 -13.33 -2.21
C LEU A 20 8.51 -12.54 -1.53
N ALA A 21 7.96 -13.05 -0.43
CA ALA A 21 6.93 -12.36 0.35
C ALA A 21 7.42 -11.00 0.87
N VAL A 22 8.64 -10.92 1.40
CA VAL A 22 9.24 -9.66 1.85
C VAL A 22 9.38 -8.66 0.69
N ILE A 23 9.92 -9.10 -0.45
CA ILE A 23 10.07 -8.24 -1.64
C ILE A 23 8.71 -7.71 -2.12
N THR A 24 7.71 -8.59 -2.21
CA THR A 24 6.36 -8.22 -2.66
C THR A 24 5.68 -7.22 -1.70
N SER A 25 5.89 -7.41 -0.38
CA SER A 25 5.38 -6.54 0.66
C SER A 25 6.05 -5.16 0.63
N VAL A 26 7.38 -5.11 0.58
CA VAL A 26 8.14 -3.85 0.49
C VAL A 26 7.75 -3.06 -0.76
N MET A 27 7.63 -3.73 -1.90
CA MET A 27 7.22 -3.09 -3.15
C MET A 27 5.78 -2.55 -3.08
N SER A 28 4.84 -3.33 -2.52
CA SER A 28 3.45 -2.87 -2.33
C SER A 28 3.38 -1.67 -1.38
N MET A 29 4.17 -1.69 -0.30
CA MET A 29 4.25 -0.58 0.64
C MET A 29 4.82 0.69 0.01
N ALA A 30 5.85 0.57 -0.83
CA ALA A 30 6.43 1.69 -1.57
C ALA A 30 5.46 2.30 -2.61
N LEU A 31 4.63 1.46 -3.25
CA LEU A 31 3.58 1.94 -4.16
C LEU A 31 2.46 2.67 -3.40
N ALA A 32 2.04 2.11 -2.27
CA ALA A 32 1.02 2.71 -1.42
C ALA A 32 1.49 4.04 -0.82
N SER A 33 2.75 4.14 -0.37
CA SER A 33 3.29 5.38 0.20
C SER A 33 3.36 6.50 -0.83
N ARG A 34 3.69 6.20 -2.10
CA ARG A 34 3.64 7.19 -3.19
C ARG A 34 2.24 7.76 -3.41
N VAL A 35 1.22 6.89 -3.43
CA VAL A 35 -0.18 7.35 -3.55
C VAL A 35 -0.57 8.18 -2.31
N GLY A 36 -0.11 7.77 -1.13
CA GLY A 36 -0.30 8.52 0.12
C GLY A 36 0.28 9.93 0.04
N HIS A 37 1.51 10.10 -0.47
CA HIS A 37 2.13 11.42 -0.65
C HIS A 37 1.31 12.33 -1.55
N LEU A 38 0.84 11.82 -2.70
CA LEU A 38 0.02 12.62 -3.63
C LEU A 38 -1.34 13.00 -3.04
N LEU A 39 -1.94 12.13 -2.22
CA LEU A 39 -3.18 12.43 -1.49
C LEU A 39 -2.96 13.49 -0.41
N ASP A 40 -1.84 13.41 0.31
CA ASP A 40 -1.45 14.39 1.32
C ASP A 40 -1.28 15.77 0.69
N GLU A 41 -0.57 15.83 -0.44
CA GLU A 41 -0.36 17.05 -1.20
C GLU A 41 -1.69 17.68 -1.68
N LEU A 42 -2.59 16.85 -2.20
CA LEU A 42 -3.92 17.29 -2.62
C LEU A 42 -4.73 17.88 -1.44
N THR A 43 -4.70 17.19 -0.29
CA THR A 43 -5.52 17.50 0.88
C THR A 43 -4.96 18.67 1.69
N ASN A 44 -3.63 18.78 1.79
CA ASN A 44 -2.96 19.73 2.67
C ASN A 44 -2.39 20.93 1.92
N ARG A 45 -2.25 20.88 0.58
CA ARG A 45 -1.73 22.01 -0.21
C ARG A 45 -2.71 22.51 -1.26
N TYR A 46 -3.13 21.66 -2.21
CA TYR A 46 -4.00 22.08 -3.31
C TYR A 46 -5.39 22.56 -2.86
N ILE A 47 -6.10 21.77 -2.05
CA ILE A 47 -7.45 22.11 -1.58
C ILE A 47 -7.41 23.35 -0.65
N PRO A 48 -6.49 23.45 0.33
CA PRO A 48 -6.42 24.62 1.19
C PRO A 48 -6.04 25.89 0.42
N ALA A 49 -5.13 25.83 -0.55
CA ALA A 49 -4.77 26.98 -1.39
C ALA A 49 -5.97 27.50 -2.19
N TYR A 50 -6.77 26.61 -2.79
CA TYR A 50 -8.03 26.99 -3.40
C TYR A 50 -9.01 27.59 -2.38
N GLY A 51 -9.08 27.02 -1.17
CA GLY A 51 -9.94 27.49 -0.09
C GLY A 51 -9.57 28.90 0.41
N ASP A 52 -8.28 29.20 0.50
CA ASP A 52 -7.75 30.53 0.81
C ASP A 52 -8.16 31.53 -0.28
N LEU A 53 -8.00 31.19 -1.56
CA LEU A 53 -8.44 32.04 -2.68
C LEU A 53 -9.95 32.32 -2.65
N ALA A 54 -10.78 31.32 -2.32
CA ALA A 54 -12.21 31.51 -2.16
C ALA A 54 -12.56 32.43 -0.97
N ARG A 55 -11.75 32.41 0.10
CA ARG A 55 -11.93 33.33 1.24
C ARG A 55 -11.56 34.76 0.89
N VAL A 56 -10.60 35.00 -0.01
CA VAL A 56 -10.22 36.35 -0.47
C VAL A 56 -11.46 37.12 -0.98
N ASP A 57 -12.29 36.49 -1.81
CA ASP A 57 -13.52 37.10 -2.35
C ASP A 57 -14.54 37.44 -1.25
N ILE A 58 -14.70 36.52 -0.28
CA ILE A 58 -15.59 36.71 0.87
C ILE A 58 -15.11 37.90 1.72
N ARG A 59 -13.81 37.96 2.05
CA ARG A 59 -13.22 39.04 2.85
C ARG A 59 -13.31 40.39 2.13
N SER A 60 -13.09 40.40 0.82
CA SER A 60 -13.28 41.58 -0.03
C SER A 60 -14.71 42.12 0.07
N LEU A 61 -15.71 41.25 -0.06
CA LEU A 61 -17.13 41.63 0.07
C LEU A 61 -17.48 42.13 1.48
N GLU A 62 -17.01 41.44 2.52
CA GLU A 62 -17.26 41.83 3.92
C GLU A 62 -16.73 43.22 4.22
N ARG A 63 -15.52 43.54 3.74
CA ARG A 63 -14.90 44.85 3.91
C ARG A 63 -15.68 45.94 3.17
N ALA A 64 -16.08 45.71 1.92
CA ALA A 64 -16.88 46.65 1.14
C ALA A 64 -18.24 46.94 1.80
N LEU A 65 -18.88 45.92 2.39
CA LEU A 65 -20.14 46.08 3.10
C LEU A 65 -19.99 47.00 4.33
N MET A 66 -18.90 46.88 5.09
CA MET A 66 -18.64 47.76 6.24
C MET A 66 -18.45 49.22 5.81
N LEU A 67 -17.70 49.45 4.72
CA LEU A 67 -17.54 50.78 4.14
C LEU A 67 -18.90 51.40 3.75
N ARG A 68 -19.74 50.62 3.06
CA ARG A 68 -21.07 51.08 2.64
C ARG A 68 -21.99 51.39 3.82
N ARG A 69 -22.00 50.55 4.86
CA ARG A 69 -22.79 50.77 6.08
C ARG A 69 -22.32 52.01 6.85
N MET A 70 -21.00 52.23 6.94
CA MET A 70 -20.43 53.44 7.53
C MET A 70 -20.90 54.70 6.79
N ILE A 71 -20.84 54.71 5.45
CA ILE A 71 -21.28 55.85 4.64
C ILE A 71 -22.79 56.11 4.81
N ILE A 72 -23.61 55.05 4.82
CA ILE A 72 -25.05 55.17 5.09
C ILE A 72 -25.31 55.82 6.46
N ALA A 73 -24.63 55.37 7.51
CA ALA A 73 -24.77 55.95 8.85
C ALA A 73 -24.40 57.45 8.90
N LYS A 74 -23.34 57.83 8.18
CA LYS A 74 -22.88 59.24 8.06
C LYS A 74 -23.82 60.13 7.24
N MET A 75 -24.60 59.57 6.33
CA MET A 75 -25.56 60.31 5.49
C MET A 75 -26.95 60.47 6.14
N GLN A 76 -27.22 59.82 7.27
CA GLN A 76 -28.49 59.99 7.98
C GLN A 76 -28.67 61.43 8.51
N THR A 77 -29.92 61.83 8.73
CA THR A 77 -30.27 63.13 9.31
C THR A 77 -31.14 62.91 10.56
N PRO A 78 -30.57 63.04 11.78
CA PRO A 78 -29.16 63.34 12.10
C PRO A 78 -28.20 62.15 11.83
N PRO A 79 -26.90 62.40 11.63
CA PRO A 79 -25.91 61.33 11.41
C PRO A 79 -25.78 60.40 12.62
N ASP A 80 -25.72 59.10 12.37
CA ASP A 80 -25.43 58.10 13.41
C ASP A 80 -23.91 57.90 13.54
N GLU A 81 -23.29 58.79 14.31
CA GLU A 81 -21.85 58.81 14.58
C GLU A 81 -21.35 57.52 15.27
N ALA A 82 -22.18 56.92 16.14
CA ALA A 82 -21.82 55.71 16.87
C ALA A 82 -21.72 54.51 15.92
N SER A 83 -22.75 54.29 15.09
CA SER A 83 -22.73 53.21 14.09
C SER A 83 -21.66 53.44 13.03
N ALA A 84 -21.43 54.68 12.59
CA ALA A 84 -20.37 55.00 11.65
C ALA A 84 -18.99 54.65 12.20
N ALA A 85 -18.69 55.04 13.45
CA ALA A 85 -17.41 54.72 14.08
C ALA A 85 -17.22 53.20 14.27
N ALA A 86 -18.28 52.48 14.63
CA ALA A 86 -18.24 51.02 14.74
C ALA A 86 -17.93 50.35 13.40
N HIS A 87 -18.58 50.78 12.31
CA HIS A 87 -18.33 50.25 10.97
C HIS A 87 -16.94 50.61 10.43
N LEU A 88 -16.43 51.81 10.70
CA LEU A 88 -15.06 52.21 10.36
C LEU A 88 -14.03 51.29 11.05
N LYS A 89 -14.20 51.07 12.35
CA LYS A 89 -13.34 50.15 13.12
C LYS A 89 -13.35 48.73 12.52
N SER A 90 -14.53 48.18 12.23
CA SER A 90 -14.63 46.86 11.58
C SER A 90 -14.02 46.83 10.18
N PHE A 91 -14.11 47.92 9.42
CA PHE A 91 -13.47 48.04 8.10
C PHE A 91 -11.94 48.01 8.21
N GLU A 92 -11.38 48.72 9.20
CA GLU A 92 -9.93 48.76 9.46
C GLU A 92 -9.41 47.39 9.95
N GLU A 93 -10.11 46.75 10.89
CA GLU A 93 -9.75 45.44 11.44
C GLU A 93 -9.74 44.33 10.36
N LYS A 94 -10.70 44.37 9.43
CA LYS A 94 -10.80 43.40 8.32
C LYS A 94 -9.87 43.71 7.15
N GLY A 95 -9.34 44.94 7.05
CA GLY A 95 -8.48 45.39 5.97
C GLY A 95 -7.33 44.43 5.61
N PRO A 96 -6.57 43.92 6.60
CA PRO A 96 -5.47 42.99 6.35
C PRO A 96 -5.88 41.56 5.98
N GLU A 97 -7.13 41.14 6.20
CA GLU A 97 -7.57 39.74 6.00
C GLU A 97 -7.46 39.29 4.55
N VAL A 98 -7.83 40.15 3.59
CA VAL A 98 -7.73 39.87 2.15
C VAL A 98 -6.29 39.48 1.76
N GLY A 99 -5.31 40.25 2.24
CA GLY A 99 -3.90 39.98 1.99
C GLY A 99 -3.38 38.74 2.71
N ARG A 100 -3.86 38.48 3.94
CA ARG A 100 -3.47 37.29 4.70
C ARG A 100 -3.92 35.99 4.03
N GLU A 101 -5.16 35.95 3.54
CA GLU A 101 -5.69 34.78 2.81
C GLU A 101 -4.95 34.59 1.48
N ALA A 102 -4.71 35.67 0.73
CA ALA A 102 -3.93 35.59 -0.51
C ALA A 102 -2.50 35.08 -0.29
N GLU A 103 -1.82 35.57 0.75
CA GLU A 103 -0.47 35.13 1.09
C GLU A 103 -0.43 33.67 1.56
N ALA A 104 -1.46 33.22 2.30
CA ALA A 104 -1.61 31.82 2.68
C ALA A 104 -1.74 30.92 1.44
N ALA A 105 -2.56 31.31 0.46
CA ALA A 105 -2.68 30.60 -0.81
C ALA A 105 -1.34 30.52 -1.55
N ARG A 106 -0.65 31.66 -1.68
CA ARG A 106 0.67 31.74 -2.34
C ARG A 106 1.71 30.86 -1.66
N LYS A 107 1.76 30.87 -0.34
CA LYS A 107 2.69 30.02 0.43
C LYS A 107 2.49 28.53 0.12
N LEU A 108 1.24 28.09 0.03
CA LEU A 108 0.90 26.71 -0.32
C LEU A 108 1.23 26.40 -1.79
N ILE A 109 0.95 27.32 -2.72
CA ILE A 109 1.30 27.18 -4.14
C ILE A 109 2.82 27.05 -4.32
N ASN A 110 3.60 27.92 -3.67
CA ASN A 110 5.06 27.86 -3.72
C ASN A 110 5.61 26.58 -3.09
N ALA A 111 5.00 26.09 -2.00
CA ALA A 111 5.38 24.79 -1.43
C ALA A 111 5.15 23.62 -2.41
N ILE A 112 4.09 23.66 -3.23
CA ILE A 112 3.86 22.68 -4.30
C ILE A 112 4.95 22.80 -5.38
N ILE A 113 5.25 24.02 -5.83
CA ILE A 113 6.26 24.30 -6.87
C ILE A 113 7.65 23.80 -6.43
N ASP A 114 8.00 24.02 -5.17
CA ASP A 114 9.30 23.67 -4.58
C ASP A 114 9.46 22.17 -4.28
N ASP A 115 8.40 21.36 -4.37
CA ASP A 115 8.44 19.92 -4.11
C ASP A 115 8.69 19.10 -5.39
N PRO A 116 9.92 18.64 -5.66
CA PRO A 116 10.24 17.86 -6.86
C PRO A 116 9.62 16.45 -6.86
N SER A 117 9.12 15.98 -5.71
CA SER A 117 8.50 14.66 -5.59
C SER A 117 7.01 14.67 -5.99
N THR A 118 6.43 15.86 -6.12
CA THR A 118 5.05 16.07 -6.54
C THR A 118 4.99 16.35 -8.05
N PRO A 119 4.34 15.49 -8.85
CA PRO A 119 4.08 15.80 -10.25
C PRO A 119 3.04 16.92 -10.37
N SER A 120 3.50 18.12 -10.75
CA SER A 120 2.68 19.32 -10.90
C SER A 120 3.04 20.11 -12.15
N ASP A 121 2.10 20.92 -12.62
CA ASP A 121 2.37 21.91 -13.67
C ASP A 121 2.93 23.18 -13.03
N ASN A 122 4.23 23.17 -12.74
CA ASN A 122 4.91 24.28 -12.07
C ASN A 122 4.79 25.58 -12.86
N VAL A 123 4.74 25.52 -14.20
CA VAL A 123 4.57 26.72 -15.04
C VAL A 123 3.19 27.34 -14.83
N ALA A 124 2.14 26.52 -14.77
CA ALA A 124 0.80 27.02 -14.47
C ALA A 124 0.70 27.57 -13.04
N LEU A 125 1.29 26.88 -12.06
CA LEU A 125 1.29 27.32 -10.66
C LEU A 125 2.06 28.63 -10.45
N THR A 126 3.23 28.80 -11.07
CA THR A 126 3.97 30.08 -11.02
C THR A 126 3.15 31.21 -11.62
N ARG A 127 2.46 30.97 -12.75
CA ARG A 127 1.57 31.98 -13.34
C ARG A 127 0.41 32.35 -12.42
N ILE A 128 -0.14 31.37 -11.69
CA ILE A 128 -1.18 31.63 -10.68
C ILE A 128 -0.60 32.50 -9.56
N ASP A 129 0.59 32.17 -9.02
CA ASP A 129 1.26 32.96 -7.98
C ASP A 129 1.48 34.43 -8.41
N GLU A 130 2.06 34.63 -9.59
CA GLU A 130 2.32 35.98 -10.15
C GLU A 130 1.02 36.79 -10.33
N ARG A 131 -0.06 36.13 -10.76
CA ARG A 131 -1.36 36.78 -10.93
C ARG A 131 -2.01 37.12 -9.60
N ILE A 132 -1.84 36.29 -8.56
CA ILE A 132 -2.28 36.62 -7.20
C ILE A 132 -1.53 37.84 -6.71
N ASP A 133 -0.20 37.84 -6.81
CA ASP A 133 0.63 38.96 -6.36
C ASP A 133 0.24 40.27 -7.07
N THR A 134 0.12 40.22 -8.39
CA THR A 134 -0.28 41.39 -9.19
C THR A 134 -1.69 41.86 -8.81
N ALA A 135 -2.66 40.96 -8.72
CA ALA A 135 -4.04 41.33 -8.39
C ALA A 135 -4.15 41.90 -6.98
N VAL A 136 -3.44 41.34 -6.00
CA VAL A 136 -3.51 41.76 -4.61
C VAL A 136 -2.74 43.05 -4.37
N ASN A 137 -1.60 43.27 -5.04
CA ASN A 137 -0.80 44.48 -4.82
C ASN A 137 -1.35 45.68 -5.60
N ASP A 138 -1.62 45.51 -6.91
CA ASP A 138 -2.08 46.61 -7.78
C ASP A 138 -3.47 47.14 -7.37
N LEU A 139 -4.46 46.24 -7.32
CA LEU A 139 -5.84 46.66 -7.04
C LEU A 139 -6.03 47.13 -5.60
N ARG A 140 -5.27 46.58 -4.64
CA ARG A 140 -5.32 47.05 -3.25
C ARG A 140 -4.79 48.47 -3.12
N HIS A 141 -3.72 48.83 -3.84
CA HIS A 141 -3.20 50.19 -3.84
C HIS A 141 -4.28 51.16 -4.33
N ARG A 142 -4.84 50.88 -5.52
CA ARG A 142 -5.91 51.68 -6.14
C ARG A 142 -7.16 51.78 -5.25
N LEU A 143 -7.58 50.68 -4.64
CA LEU A 143 -8.71 50.65 -3.71
C LEU A 143 -8.46 51.50 -2.47
N ASN A 144 -7.27 51.42 -1.87
CA ASN A 144 -6.97 52.22 -0.68
C ASN A 144 -6.89 53.72 -1.00
N GLU A 145 -6.37 54.10 -2.17
CA GLU A 145 -6.35 55.49 -2.64
C GLU A 145 -7.78 56.05 -2.82
N GLU A 146 -8.64 55.34 -3.56
CA GLU A 146 -10.03 55.76 -3.75
C GLU A 146 -10.82 55.81 -2.43
N ILE A 147 -10.60 54.85 -1.52
CA ILE A 147 -11.25 54.85 -0.21
C ILE A 147 -10.76 56.04 0.64
N GLY A 148 -9.47 56.36 0.60
CA GLY A 148 -8.93 57.54 1.29
C GLY A 148 -9.55 58.84 0.79
N GLU A 149 -9.69 58.98 -0.52
CA GLU A 149 -10.37 60.14 -1.12
C GLU A 149 -11.85 60.20 -0.75
N LEU A 150 -12.54 59.05 -0.77
CA LEU A 150 -13.93 58.94 -0.37
C LEU A 150 -14.14 59.40 1.08
N LEU A 151 -13.29 58.95 2.01
CA LEU A 151 -13.32 59.37 3.41
C LEU A 151 -13.12 60.89 3.55
N ARG A 152 -12.18 61.47 2.80
CA ARG A 152 -11.94 62.92 2.77
C ARG A 152 -13.16 63.70 2.28
N GLN A 153 -13.82 63.24 1.21
CA GLN A 153 -15.04 63.87 0.68
C GLN A 153 -16.22 63.76 1.67
N LEU A 154 -16.26 62.67 2.46
CA LEU A 154 -17.27 62.47 3.50
C LEU A 154 -17.12 63.47 4.66
N GLU A 155 -15.88 63.82 5.04
CA GLU A 155 -15.59 64.83 6.08
C GLU A 155 -16.08 66.22 5.68
N VAL A 156 -15.87 66.61 4.41
CA VAL A 156 -16.37 67.90 3.87
C VAL A 156 -17.85 67.86 3.45
N ARG A 157 -18.55 66.74 3.76
CA ARG A 157 -19.99 66.50 3.48
C ARG A 157 -20.37 66.66 2.00
N ASN A 158 -19.45 66.36 1.08
CA ASN A 158 -19.70 66.38 -0.35
C ASN A 158 -20.32 65.06 -0.82
N PHE A 159 -21.61 64.85 -0.52
CA PHE A 159 -22.27 63.57 -0.75
C PHE A 159 -22.35 63.15 -2.23
N THR A 160 -22.39 64.11 -3.17
CA THR A 160 -22.36 63.81 -4.61
C THR A 160 -21.06 63.09 -4.99
N GLU A 161 -19.91 63.62 -4.55
CA GLU A 161 -18.63 62.99 -4.81
C GLU A 161 -18.42 61.70 -4.01
N VAL A 162 -19.00 61.59 -2.82
CA VAL A 162 -19.01 60.31 -2.06
C VAL A 162 -19.75 59.22 -2.84
N LEU A 163 -20.89 59.54 -3.46
CA LEU A 163 -21.65 58.58 -4.28
C LEU A 163 -20.88 58.19 -5.55
N HIS A 164 -20.21 59.14 -6.21
CA HIS A 164 -19.33 58.85 -7.35
C HIS A 164 -18.11 58.01 -6.95
N GLY A 165 -17.47 58.33 -5.82
CA GLY A 165 -16.35 57.57 -5.25
C GLY A 165 -16.75 56.15 -4.88
N LEU A 166 -17.94 55.97 -4.30
CA LEU A 166 -18.51 54.65 -4.04
C LEU A 166 -18.63 53.81 -5.32
N ALA A 167 -19.13 54.40 -6.41
CA ALA A 167 -19.23 53.69 -7.69
C ALA A 167 -17.85 53.28 -8.26
N ARG A 168 -16.82 54.11 -8.08
CA ARG A 168 -15.43 53.76 -8.45
C ARG A 168 -14.87 52.63 -7.59
N VAL A 169 -15.11 52.67 -6.27
CA VAL A 169 -14.71 51.60 -5.35
C VAL A 169 -15.41 50.29 -5.69
N ASP A 170 -16.71 50.31 -5.98
CA ASP A 170 -17.48 49.14 -6.41
C ASP A 170 -16.91 48.57 -7.72
N ALA A 171 -16.61 49.42 -8.72
CA ALA A 171 -16.00 48.98 -9.98
C ALA A 171 -14.60 48.35 -9.80
N LEU A 172 -13.74 48.94 -8.97
CA LEU A 172 -12.42 48.38 -8.65
C LEU A 172 -12.54 47.03 -7.92
N ARG A 173 -13.51 46.92 -7.01
CA ARG A 173 -13.76 45.68 -6.28
C ARG A 173 -14.28 44.60 -7.23
N ASP A 174 -15.16 44.95 -8.18
CA ASP A 174 -15.64 44.01 -9.19
C ASP A 174 -14.50 43.55 -10.12
N GLU A 175 -13.60 44.46 -10.52
CA GLU A 175 -12.36 44.11 -11.26
C GLU A 175 -11.49 43.12 -10.44
N PHE A 176 -11.32 43.37 -9.14
CA PHE A 176 -10.57 42.50 -8.24
C PHE A 176 -11.22 41.12 -8.12
N ASN A 177 -12.52 41.05 -7.83
CA ASN A 177 -13.24 39.78 -7.72
C ASN A 177 -13.20 38.99 -9.04
N GLN A 178 -13.31 39.67 -10.19
CA GLN A 178 -13.19 39.01 -11.49
C GLN A 178 -11.79 38.41 -11.70
N LYS A 179 -10.71 39.13 -11.36
CA LYS A 179 -9.35 38.58 -11.46
C LYS A 179 -9.14 37.41 -10.51
N MET A 180 -9.60 37.54 -9.26
CA MET A 180 -9.52 36.47 -8.26
C MET A 180 -10.33 35.24 -8.67
N GLU A 181 -11.49 35.43 -9.28
CA GLU A 181 -12.33 34.34 -9.79
C GLU A 181 -11.61 33.54 -10.88
N VAL A 182 -10.97 34.21 -11.84
CA VAL A 182 -10.19 33.49 -12.88
C VAL A 182 -9.01 32.73 -12.25
N ILE A 183 -8.31 33.33 -11.28
CA ILE A 183 -7.21 32.66 -10.55
C ILE A 183 -7.75 31.42 -9.79
N ARG A 184 -8.89 31.56 -9.12
CA ARG A 184 -9.54 30.50 -8.36
C ARG A 184 -9.98 29.34 -9.27
N VAL A 185 -10.52 29.65 -10.45
CA VAL A 185 -10.90 28.64 -11.46
C VAL A 185 -9.66 27.91 -11.99
N ASP A 186 -8.57 28.62 -12.28
CA ASP A 186 -7.33 28.00 -12.73
C ASP A 186 -6.74 27.09 -11.64
N MET A 187 -6.75 27.54 -10.38
CA MET A 187 -6.33 26.72 -9.25
C MET A 187 -7.21 25.48 -9.08
N LEU A 188 -8.52 25.61 -9.24
CA LEU A 188 -9.45 24.47 -9.22
C LEU A 188 -9.14 23.48 -10.36
N GLY A 189 -8.74 23.97 -11.53
CA GLY A 189 -8.23 23.15 -12.63
C GLY A 189 -7.01 22.33 -12.21
N GLN A 190 -6.07 22.94 -11.50
CA GLN A 190 -4.90 22.24 -10.95
C GLN A 190 -5.28 21.18 -9.90
N VAL A 191 -6.27 21.46 -9.03
CA VAL A 191 -6.82 20.46 -8.10
C VAL A 191 -7.37 19.24 -8.86
N HIS A 192 -8.12 19.44 -9.94
CA HIS A 192 -8.67 18.34 -10.74
C HIS A 192 -7.58 17.53 -11.45
N VAL A 193 -6.56 18.19 -12.00
CA VAL A 193 -5.42 17.53 -12.65
C VAL A 193 -4.67 16.67 -11.63
N SER A 194 -4.38 17.22 -10.44
CA SER A 194 -3.73 16.49 -9.35
C SER A 194 -4.58 15.30 -8.86
N ALA A 195 -5.88 15.51 -8.60
CA ALA A 195 -6.80 14.45 -8.21
C ALA A 195 -6.88 13.32 -9.25
N SER A 196 -6.91 13.64 -10.55
CA SER A 196 -6.91 12.65 -11.61
C SER A 196 -5.59 11.85 -11.65
N THR A 197 -4.47 12.50 -11.32
CA THR A 197 -3.15 11.87 -11.25
C THR A 197 -3.06 10.91 -10.06
N VAL A 198 -3.62 11.30 -8.91
CA VAL A 198 -3.77 10.43 -7.73
C VAL A 198 -4.56 9.16 -8.10
N VAL A 199 -5.75 9.31 -8.70
CA VAL A 199 -6.61 8.16 -9.05
C VAL A 199 -5.92 7.22 -10.04
N ARG A 200 -5.26 7.75 -11.07
CA ARG A 200 -4.50 6.93 -12.04
C ARG A 200 -3.36 6.17 -11.37
N ASN A 201 -2.61 6.82 -10.49
CA ASN A 201 -1.51 6.18 -9.76
C ASN A 201 -2.01 5.14 -8.76
N GLN A 202 -3.16 5.39 -8.11
CA GLN A 202 -3.81 4.44 -7.23
C GLN A 202 -4.24 3.17 -7.99
N GLN A 203 -4.90 3.32 -9.14
CA GLN A 203 -5.31 2.16 -9.96
C GLN A 203 -4.09 1.36 -10.44
N ARG A 204 -3.03 2.03 -10.90
CA ARG A 204 -1.78 1.36 -11.29
C ARG A 204 -1.14 0.61 -10.13
N ALA A 205 -1.08 1.23 -8.95
CA ALA A 205 -0.54 0.60 -7.74
C ALA A 205 -1.32 -0.67 -7.35
N ILE A 206 -2.67 -0.61 -7.39
CA ILE A 206 -3.54 -1.76 -7.14
C ILE A 206 -3.28 -2.88 -8.15
N TRP A 207 -3.25 -2.57 -9.44
CA TRP A 207 -3.00 -3.58 -10.48
C TRP A 207 -1.62 -4.21 -10.37
N ILE A 208 -0.57 -3.41 -10.12
CA ILE A 208 0.79 -3.93 -9.92
C ILE A 208 0.82 -4.83 -8.67
N SER A 209 0.25 -4.39 -7.56
CA SER A 209 0.18 -5.19 -6.33
C SER A 209 -0.59 -6.50 -6.54
N ALA A 210 -1.69 -6.47 -7.30
CA ALA A 210 -2.46 -7.66 -7.65
C ALA A 210 -1.65 -8.64 -8.50
N ILE A 211 -0.97 -8.16 -9.55
CA ILE A 211 -0.12 -9.00 -10.42
C ILE A 211 1.04 -9.61 -9.64
N VAL A 212 1.68 -8.81 -8.77
CA VAL A 212 2.81 -9.24 -7.94
C VAL A 212 2.37 -10.31 -6.95
N THR A 213 1.27 -10.07 -6.26
CA THR A 213 0.66 -11.05 -5.34
C THR A 213 0.26 -12.34 -6.07
N ALA A 214 -0.39 -12.23 -7.22
CA ALA A 214 -0.80 -13.39 -8.03
C ALA A 214 0.41 -14.20 -8.51
N THR A 215 1.47 -13.52 -8.96
CA THR A 215 2.71 -14.17 -9.40
C THR A 215 3.41 -14.86 -8.23
N ALA A 216 3.46 -14.22 -7.05
CA ALA A 216 4.01 -14.82 -5.84
C ALA A 216 3.22 -16.05 -5.39
N ALA A 217 1.88 -15.99 -5.46
CA ALA A 217 1.00 -17.11 -5.17
C ALA A 217 1.21 -18.28 -6.16
N ALA A 218 1.32 -18.00 -7.46
CA ALA A 218 1.59 -19.01 -8.48
C ALA A 218 2.94 -19.70 -8.25
N ILE A 219 3.99 -18.92 -7.94
CA ILE A 219 5.32 -19.45 -7.59
C ILE A 219 5.22 -20.35 -6.34
N GLY A 220 4.51 -19.90 -5.30
CA GLY A 220 4.28 -20.68 -4.09
C GLY A 220 3.56 -22.00 -4.34
N LEU A 221 2.56 -21.98 -5.22
CA LEU A 221 1.79 -23.17 -5.60
C LEU A 221 2.65 -24.18 -6.38
N VAL A 222 3.49 -23.70 -7.30
CA VAL A 222 4.47 -24.54 -8.01
C VAL A 222 5.44 -25.18 -7.02
N PHE A 223 5.95 -24.43 -6.05
CA PHE A 223 6.82 -24.98 -5.00
C PHE A 223 6.11 -26.02 -4.13
N ALA A 224 4.86 -25.78 -3.73
CA ALA A 224 4.05 -26.75 -2.98
C ALA A 224 3.88 -28.07 -3.75
N MET A 225 3.60 -28.00 -5.05
CA MET A 225 3.50 -29.18 -5.92
C MET A 225 4.83 -29.94 -6.06
N LEU A 226 5.95 -29.23 -6.19
CA LEU A 226 7.29 -29.84 -6.24
C LEU A 226 7.64 -30.57 -4.94
N VAL A 227 7.29 -30.00 -3.79
CA VAL A 227 7.49 -30.65 -2.47
C VAL A 227 6.61 -31.88 -2.33
N GLY A 228 5.33 -31.78 -2.70
CA GLY A 228 4.38 -32.90 -2.64
C GLY A 228 4.82 -34.10 -3.48
N SER A 229 5.26 -33.86 -4.71
CA SER A 229 5.74 -34.92 -5.61
C SER A 229 7.11 -35.49 -5.21
N GLY A 230 8.02 -34.64 -4.71
CA GLY A 230 9.38 -35.02 -4.35
C GLY A 230 9.53 -35.71 -2.99
N ILE A 231 8.61 -35.50 -2.05
CA ILE A 231 8.70 -36.04 -0.68
C ILE A 231 7.49 -36.90 -0.34
N THR A 232 6.28 -36.34 -0.44
CA THR A 232 5.06 -37.01 0.03
C THR A 232 4.80 -38.31 -0.72
N GLY A 233 4.96 -38.32 -2.05
CA GLY A 233 4.76 -39.52 -2.87
C GLY A 233 5.69 -40.70 -2.50
N PRO A 234 7.02 -40.51 -2.46
CA PRO A 234 7.96 -41.54 -1.99
C PRO A 234 7.71 -42.01 -0.55
N VAL A 235 7.36 -41.11 0.37
CA VAL A 235 7.05 -41.47 1.77
C VAL A 235 5.78 -42.33 1.85
N TYR A 236 4.74 -42.00 1.08
CA TYR A 236 3.51 -42.79 1.03
C TYR A 236 3.77 -44.21 0.52
N ARG A 237 4.63 -44.36 -0.50
CA ARG A 237 5.04 -45.67 -1.03
C ARG A 237 5.82 -46.51 -0.02
N LEU A 238 6.68 -45.89 0.79
CA LEU A 238 7.37 -46.56 1.89
C LEU A 238 6.37 -47.05 2.96
N LEU A 239 5.37 -46.22 3.30
CA LEU A 239 4.32 -46.60 4.25
C LEU A 239 3.50 -47.80 3.74
N GLU A 240 3.09 -47.76 2.47
CA GLU A 240 2.36 -48.86 1.83
C GLU A 240 3.20 -50.14 1.76
N GLY A 241 4.47 -50.03 1.33
CA GLY A 241 5.39 -51.17 1.33
C GLY A 241 5.58 -51.77 2.72
N THR A 242 5.61 -50.94 3.77
CA THR A 242 5.76 -51.42 5.15
C THR A 242 4.53 -52.22 5.61
N ARG A 243 3.32 -51.80 5.22
CA ARG A 243 2.08 -52.54 5.50
C ARG A 243 2.05 -53.90 4.79
N GLU A 244 2.53 -53.97 3.55
CA GLU A 244 2.65 -55.25 2.83
C GLU A 244 3.63 -56.21 3.53
N VAL A 245 4.77 -55.69 3.99
CA VAL A 245 5.75 -56.47 4.78
C VAL A 245 5.14 -56.96 6.10
N GLU A 246 4.35 -56.13 6.79
CA GLU A 246 3.64 -56.51 8.01
C GLU A 246 2.60 -57.62 7.76
N ALA A 247 1.95 -57.61 6.60
CA ALA A 247 1.04 -58.67 6.16
C ALA A 247 1.75 -59.96 5.69
N GLY A 248 3.08 -60.00 5.70
CA GLY A 248 3.88 -61.16 5.27
C GLY A 248 4.14 -61.20 3.76
N HIS A 249 3.81 -60.16 3.00
CA HIS A 249 4.05 -60.11 1.56
C HIS A 249 5.43 -59.50 1.24
N PHE A 250 6.43 -60.34 0.98
CA PHE A 250 7.79 -59.87 0.68
C PHE A 250 8.13 -59.81 -0.82
N ASP A 251 7.19 -60.05 -1.73
CA ASP A 251 7.48 -60.20 -3.16
C ASP A 251 7.67 -58.88 -3.93
N LYS A 252 7.15 -57.77 -3.39
CA LYS A 252 7.22 -56.45 -4.05
C LYS A 252 8.35 -55.58 -3.50
N SER A 253 9.13 -54.98 -4.39
CA SER A 253 10.08 -53.92 -4.07
C SER A 253 9.50 -52.55 -4.40
N ILE A 254 9.94 -51.51 -3.69
CA ILE A 254 9.51 -50.14 -3.95
C ILE A 254 10.47 -49.44 -4.93
N PRO A 255 9.97 -48.61 -5.86
CA PRO A 255 10.81 -47.89 -6.81
C PRO A 255 11.59 -46.76 -6.13
N VAL A 256 12.91 -46.72 -6.36
CA VAL A 256 13.78 -45.63 -5.89
C VAL A 256 13.66 -44.44 -6.85
N THR A 257 12.87 -43.44 -6.47
CA THR A 257 12.53 -42.29 -7.35
C THR A 257 13.33 -41.02 -7.09
N THR A 258 13.99 -40.91 -5.93
CA THR A 258 14.79 -39.74 -5.55
C THR A 258 16.25 -40.13 -5.27
N ARG A 259 17.15 -39.14 -5.32
CA ARG A 259 18.59 -39.30 -5.05
C ARG A 259 19.02 -38.70 -3.71
N ASP A 260 18.06 -38.38 -2.86
CA ASP A 260 18.24 -37.76 -1.54
C ASP A 260 18.06 -38.79 -0.42
N GLU A 261 17.84 -38.35 0.82
CA GLU A 261 17.69 -39.23 1.98
C GLU A 261 16.48 -40.19 1.85
N ILE A 262 15.39 -39.81 1.16
CA ILE A 262 14.27 -40.75 0.92
C ILE A 262 14.71 -41.85 -0.04
N GLY A 263 15.52 -41.51 -1.05
CA GLY A 263 16.08 -42.49 -1.97
C GLY A 263 16.99 -43.49 -1.25
N GLN A 264 17.82 -43.01 -0.33
CA GLN A 264 18.65 -43.87 0.51
C GLN A 264 17.82 -44.79 1.41
N LEU A 265 16.76 -44.25 2.02
CA LEU A 265 15.81 -45.03 2.82
C LEU A 265 15.10 -46.10 1.97
N SER A 266 14.70 -45.75 0.74
CA SER A 266 14.06 -46.69 -0.18
C SER A 266 14.98 -47.86 -0.57
N VAL A 267 16.28 -47.57 -0.79
CA VAL A 267 17.30 -48.60 -1.04
C VAL A 267 17.49 -49.50 0.20
N ALA A 268 17.58 -48.92 1.39
CA ALA A 268 17.73 -49.68 2.63
C ALA A 268 16.51 -50.57 2.90
N PHE A 269 15.31 -50.05 2.65
CA PHE A 269 14.05 -50.79 2.78
C PHE A 269 13.97 -51.98 1.81
N ASN A 270 14.32 -51.79 0.53
CA ASN A 270 14.36 -52.91 -0.43
C ASN A 270 15.35 -54.01 -0.02
N ARG A 271 16.52 -53.63 0.52
CA ARG A 271 17.50 -54.61 1.04
C ARG A 271 16.96 -55.39 2.24
N MET A 272 16.13 -54.77 3.08
CA MET A 272 15.46 -55.45 4.20
C MET A 272 14.44 -56.47 3.69
N ILE A 273 13.60 -56.10 2.72
CA ILE A 273 12.63 -57.03 2.10
C ILE A 273 13.33 -58.25 1.50
N GLU A 274 14.44 -58.04 0.79
CA GLU A 274 15.23 -59.13 0.19
C GLU A 274 15.75 -60.11 1.26
N ARG A 275 16.21 -59.59 2.41
CA ARG A 275 16.64 -60.43 3.55
C ARG A 275 15.48 -61.21 4.17
N LEU A 276 14.33 -60.59 4.35
CA LEU A 276 13.13 -61.25 4.88
C LEU A 276 12.67 -62.37 3.96
N ARG A 277 12.58 -62.10 2.65
CA ARG A 277 12.24 -63.10 1.64
C ARG A 277 13.20 -64.30 1.65
N ASN A 278 14.50 -64.03 1.75
CA ASN A 278 15.50 -65.10 1.85
C ASN A 278 15.35 -65.93 3.14
N ASN A 279 15.11 -65.29 4.27
CA ASN A 279 14.87 -65.98 5.54
C ASN A 279 13.59 -66.84 5.50
N GLU A 280 12.52 -66.34 4.91
CA GLU A 280 11.27 -67.11 4.76
C GLU A 280 11.47 -68.31 3.83
N ARG A 281 12.16 -68.13 2.71
CA ARG A 281 12.52 -69.24 1.79
C ARG A 281 13.39 -70.29 2.48
N ILE A 282 14.35 -69.86 3.29
CA ILE A 282 15.17 -70.77 4.11
C ILE A 282 14.27 -71.55 5.08
N ARG A 283 13.38 -70.86 5.81
CA ARG A 283 12.47 -71.47 6.79
C ARG A 283 11.51 -72.49 6.15
N ASP A 284 10.98 -72.18 4.96
CA ASP A 284 10.13 -73.07 4.17
C ASP A 284 10.89 -74.30 3.66
N ILE A 285 12.13 -74.14 3.17
CA ILE A 285 13.00 -75.27 2.80
C ILE A 285 13.28 -76.14 4.04
N PHE A 286 13.70 -75.57 5.16
CA PHE A 286 13.94 -76.33 6.40
C PHE A 286 12.69 -77.09 6.87
N GLY A 287 11.50 -76.48 6.79
CA GLY A 287 10.23 -77.12 7.14
C GLY A 287 9.85 -78.29 6.22
N ARG A 288 10.33 -78.32 4.98
CA ARG A 288 10.09 -79.43 4.04
C ARG A 288 11.05 -80.62 4.20
N TYR A 289 12.24 -80.40 4.76
CA TYR A 289 13.30 -81.42 4.85
C TYR A 289 13.63 -81.89 6.28
N ILE A 290 13.10 -81.24 7.32
CA ILE A 290 13.27 -81.64 8.72
C ILE A 290 11.91 -82.01 9.32
N ASP A 291 11.82 -83.15 9.99
CA ASP A 291 10.60 -83.60 10.68
C ASP A 291 10.10 -82.50 11.64
N PRO A 292 8.80 -82.13 11.61
CA PRO A 292 8.25 -81.03 12.41
C PRO A 292 8.61 -81.08 13.90
N ARG A 293 8.80 -82.29 14.45
CA ARG A 293 9.16 -82.51 15.86
C ARG A 293 10.59 -82.03 16.16
N VAL A 294 11.54 -82.29 15.26
CA VAL A 294 12.96 -81.91 15.43
C VAL A 294 13.15 -80.41 15.26
N ALA A 295 12.36 -79.77 14.39
CA ALA A 295 12.42 -78.33 14.17
C ALA A 295 11.86 -77.51 15.35
N GLN A 296 10.78 -77.96 16.00
CA GLN A 296 10.22 -77.32 17.20
C GLN A 296 11.19 -77.43 18.40
N ASP A 297 11.74 -78.63 18.65
CA ASP A 297 12.68 -78.85 19.75
C ASP A 297 13.95 -77.98 19.64
N LEU A 298 14.44 -77.72 18.42
CA LEU A 298 15.60 -76.85 18.15
C LEU A 298 15.31 -75.35 18.33
N LEU A 299 14.07 -74.90 18.08
CA LEU A 299 13.67 -73.49 18.23
C LEU A 299 13.41 -73.13 19.69
N ASP A 300 12.85 -74.04 20.48
CA ASP A 300 12.55 -73.83 21.90
C ASP A 300 13.77 -74.07 22.81
N GLN A 301 14.72 -74.93 22.40
CA GLN A 301 15.96 -75.20 23.14
C GLN A 301 17.18 -75.32 22.21
N PRO A 302 17.76 -74.18 21.75
CA PRO A 302 18.84 -74.16 20.76
C PRO A 302 20.14 -74.85 21.21
N GLY A 303 20.28 -75.22 22.49
CA GLY A 303 21.49 -75.84 23.05
C GLY A 303 21.42 -77.34 23.32
N VAL A 304 20.26 -77.99 23.25
CA VAL A 304 20.09 -79.37 23.81
C VAL A 304 20.05 -80.45 22.73
N VAL A 305 19.61 -80.14 21.51
CA VAL A 305 19.35 -81.16 20.48
C VAL A 305 20.62 -81.65 19.76
N ALA A 306 21.73 -80.90 19.83
CA ALA A 306 22.97 -81.27 19.14
C ALA A 306 23.72 -82.48 19.75
N THR A 307 23.35 -82.94 20.96
CA THR A 307 24.15 -83.92 21.72
C THR A 307 23.46 -85.23 22.08
N GLN A 308 22.18 -85.45 21.73
CA GLN A 308 21.45 -86.69 22.08
C GLN A 308 20.73 -87.39 20.91
N GLY A 309 21.37 -87.50 19.74
CA GLY A 309 20.84 -88.34 18.66
C GLY A 309 21.10 -89.84 18.89
N GLN A 310 20.08 -90.62 19.28
CA GLN A 310 20.18 -92.09 19.25
C GLN A 310 19.80 -92.64 17.87
N ARG A 311 20.76 -93.28 17.18
CA ARG A 311 20.50 -94.04 15.97
C ARG A 311 19.71 -95.31 16.31
N ARG A 312 18.54 -95.48 15.70
CA ARG A 312 17.77 -96.73 15.72
C ARG A 312 17.65 -97.24 14.30
N VAL A 313 18.09 -98.48 14.07
CA VAL A 313 17.94 -99.14 12.76
C VAL A 313 16.47 -99.52 12.62
N MET A 314 15.80 -98.97 11.63
CA MET A 314 14.48 -99.45 11.18
C MET A 314 14.67 -100.25 9.91
N THR A 315 14.04 -101.43 9.86
CA THR A 315 13.94 -102.21 8.63
C THR A 315 12.95 -101.50 7.71
N VAL A 316 13.40 -101.19 6.49
CA VAL A 316 12.57 -100.61 5.43
C VAL A 316 11.63 -101.66 4.86
#